data_AF-S4RBC1-F1
#
_entry.id   AF-S4RBC1-F1
#
_cell.length_a   1.000
_cell.length_b   1.000
_cell.length_c   1.000
_cell.angle_alpha   90.00
_cell.angle_beta   90.00
_cell.angle_gamma   90.00
#
_symmetry.space_group_name_H-M   'P 1'
#
loop_
_entity.id
_entity.type
_entity.pdbx_description
1 polymer ?
#
loop_
_entity_poly.entity_id
_entity_poly.type
_entity_poly.pdbx_seq_one_letter_code
_entity_poly.pdbx_strand_id
1 'polypeptide(L)'
;MESRCAPLLPLLLPLLLHAARGEERGAACPCPVQTLCLPPSLTPAYEVYVFHVGGKDWMFYDWTKVTTVAIFSGFDAALMCYAHSKGARVVLKGDVDVQSVVEPAARARWVQQQVELAQSHFMDGINLDIEAAVGNSSAERAALTALAHETTAAFHSQIPGSQVTFDVAWSPDCIDGRCYDYPAIAEAVDFLFVMSYDMPESDL
;
A
#
# COMPACT_ATOMS: atom_id res chain seq x y z
N MET A 1 25.68 -74.64 29.39
CA MET A 1 26.20 -74.32 28.05
C MET A 1 25.15 -73.46 27.37
N GLU A 2 25.14 -72.17 27.68
CA GLU A 2 24.17 -71.21 27.11
C GLU A 2 24.96 -69.92 26.82
N SER A 3 25.21 -69.69 25.53
CA SER A 3 25.92 -68.51 25.02
C SER A 3 24.98 -67.31 24.93
N ARG A 4 25.43 -66.19 25.48
CA ARG A 4 24.77 -64.89 25.40
C ARG A 4 25.07 -64.23 24.05
N CYS A 5 24.04 -63.83 23.32
CA CYS A 5 24.14 -62.99 22.12
C CYS A 5 23.86 -61.53 22.52
N ALA A 6 24.80 -60.61 22.25
CA ALA A 6 24.63 -59.18 22.47
C ALA A 6 24.20 -58.50 21.16
N PRO A 7 23.26 -57.54 21.16
CA PRO A 7 22.85 -56.85 19.94
C PRO A 7 23.77 -55.65 19.66
N LEU A 8 24.16 -55.49 18.39
CA LEU A 8 24.85 -54.32 17.86
C LEU A 8 23.87 -53.13 17.76
N LEU A 9 24.29 -51.97 18.27
CA LEU A 9 23.59 -50.69 18.12
C LEU A 9 24.11 -49.97 16.85
N PRO A 10 23.26 -49.55 15.90
CA PRO A 10 23.72 -48.81 14.72
C PRO A 10 23.94 -47.34 15.08
N LEU A 11 25.13 -46.79 14.78
CA LEU A 11 25.39 -45.35 14.81
C LEU A 11 24.65 -44.66 13.66
N LEU A 12 23.64 -43.85 13.97
CA LEU A 12 23.01 -42.93 13.04
C LEU A 12 23.81 -41.62 13.01
N LEU A 13 24.52 -41.37 11.90
CA LEU A 13 25.11 -40.05 11.62
C LEU A 13 24.00 -39.08 11.17
N PRO A 14 23.82 -37.91 11.80
CA PRO A 14 22.87 -36.92 11.33
C PRO A 14 23.40 -36.23 10.06
N LEU A 15 22.65 -36.34 8.95
CA LEU A 15 22.83 -35.52 7.76
C LEU A 15 22.49 -34.06 8.11
N LEU A 16 23.51 -33.20 8.19
CA LEU A 16 23.33 -31.75 8.28
C LEU A 16 22.88 -31.21 6.91
N LEU A 17 21.56 -31.12 6.69
CA LEU A 17 21.02 -30.30 5.61
C LEU A 17 21.39 -28.83 5.86
N HIS A 18 22.35 -28.33 5.09
CA HIS A 18 22.59 -26.90 4.99
C HIS A 18 21.48 -26.31 4.12
N ALA A 19 20.46 -25.74 4.76
CA ALA A 19 19.52 -24.87 4.08
C ALA A 19 20.30 -23.64 3.58
N ALA A 20 20.53 -23.56 2.27
CA ALA A 20 20.94 -22.34 1.63
C ALA A 20 19.80 -21.32 1.80
N ARG A 21 20.00 -20.35 2.70
CA ARG A 21 19.13 -19.18 2.77
C ARG A 21 19.36 -18.39 1.49
N GLY A 22 18.39 -18.39 0.58
CA GLY A 22 18.33 -17.39 -0.47
C GLY A 22 18.19 -16.02 0.20
N GLU A 23 19.14 -15.13 -0.05
CA GLU A 23 18.94 -13.70 0.19
C GLU A 23 17.83 -13.25 -0.77
N GLU A 24 16.62 -13.12 -0.24
CA GLU A 24 15.57 -12.26 -0.79
C GLU A 24 16.20 -10.87 -0.96
N ARG A 25 16.65 -10.54 -2.18
CA ARG A 25 17.25 -9.25 -2.50
C ARG A 25 16.15 -8.18 -2.55
N GLY A 26 15.69 -7.74 -1.39
CA GLY A 26 15.00 -6.46 -1.27
C GLY A 26 15.86 -5.32 -1.80
N ALA A 27 15.24 -4.22 -2.23
CA ALA A 27 15.96 -3.03 -2.65
C ALA A 27 16.93 -2.56 -1.53
N ALA A 28 18.07 -1.98 -1.90
CA ALA A 28 18.97 -1.39 -0.93
C ALA A 28 18.38 -0.06 -0.42
N CYS A 29 18.37 0.15 0.89
CA CYS A 29 17.87 1.39 1.48
C CYS A 29 18.66 2.60 0.99
N PRO A 30 18.01 3.60 0.36
CA PRO A 30 18.70 4.77 -0.20
C PRO A 30 19.03 5.83 0.86
N CYS A 31 18.54 5.67 2.10
CA CYS A 31 18.67 6.67 3.13
C CYS A 31 20.05 6.68 3.80
N PRO A 32 20.55 7.86 4.24
CA PRO A 32 21.79 7.93 5.01
C PRO A 32 21.74 7.16 6.33
N VAL A 33 20.54 7.01 6.90
CA VAL A 33 20.28 6.25 8.12
C VAL A 33 19.37 5.08 7.77
N GLN A 34 19.85 3.86 7.98
CA GLN A 34 19.17 2.62 7.55
C GLN A 34 17.79 2.41 8.18
N THR A 35 17.59 2.90 9.40
CA THR A 35 16.30 2.81 10.09
C THR A 35 15.22 3.68 9.47
N LEU A 36 15.57 4.62 8.58
CA LEU A 36 14.59 5.43 7.85
C LEU A 36 13.88 4.63 6.77
N CYS A 37 14.34 3.44 6.41
CA CYS A 37 13.65 2.55 5.48
C CYS A 37 12.66 1.59 6.19
N LEU A 38 12.46 1.77 7.50
CA LEU A 38 11.45 1.06 8.27
C LEU A 38 10.19 1.92 8.34
N PRO A 39 8.99 1.31 8.42
CA PRO A 39 7.74 2.07 8.56
C PRO A 39 7.77 3.04 9.75
N PRO A 40 7.31 4.29 9.59
CA PRO A 40 7.20 5.24 10.69
C PRO A 40 6.33 4.68 11.82
N SER A 41 6.82 4.77 13.06
CA SER A 41 6.11 4.27 14.25
C SER A 41 5.20 5.30 14.91
N LEU A 42 5.16 6.53 14.38
CA LEU A 42 4.32 7.60 14.92
C LEU A 42 2.85 7.38 14.54
N THR A 43 1.98 7.44 15.54
CA THR A 43 0.54 7.56 15.37
C THR A 43 0.15 9.00 15.69
N PRO A 44 -0.15 9.84 14.69
CA PRO A 44 -0.49 11.23 14.95
C PRO A 44 -1.90 11.34 15.56
N ALA A 45 -2.17 12.44 16.27
CA ALA A 45 -3.50 12.70 16.84
C ALA A 45 -4.54 13.13 15.78
N TYR A 46 -4.07 13.63 14.64
CA TYR A 46 -4.84 13.99 13.45
C TYR A 46 -3.96 13.80 12.21
N GLU A 47 -4.57 13.52 11.07
CA GLU A 47 -3.86 13.36 9.79
C GLU A 47 -3.80 14.69 9.02
N VAL A 48 -2.62 15.03 8.52
CA VAL A 48 -2.40 16.08 7.52
C VAL A 48 -1.75 15.41 6.32
N TYR A 49 -2.57 15.16 5.32
CA TYR A 49 -2.21 14.39 4.14
C TYR A 49 -1.92 15.31 2.96
N VAL A 50 -0.79 15.07 2.28
CA VAL A 50 -0.33 15.91 1.18
C VAL A 50 -0.25 15.10 -0.11
N PHE A 51 -0.92 15.56 -1.16
CA PHE A 51 -0.79 15.06 -2.52
C PHE A 51 0.40 15.77 -3.20
N HIS A 52 1.53 15.07 -3.35
CA HIS A 52 2.74 15.64 -3.94
C HIS A 52 2.80 15.33 -5.45
N VAL A 53 2.62 16.37 -6.25
CA VAL A 53 2.58 16.30 -7.73
C VAL A 53 3.92 16.59 -8.42
N GLY A 54 5.01 16.73 -7.64
CA GLY A 54 6.38 16.79 -8.15
C GLY A 54 7.16 18.04 -7.76
N GLY A 55 8.34 18.18 -8.35
CA GLY A 55 9.26 19.27 -8.05
C GLY A 55 9.96 19.11 -6.69
N LYS A 56 10.35 20.24 -6.08
CA LYS A 56 11.08 20.28 -4.80
C LYS A 56 10.34 21.03 -3.70
N ASP A 57 9.04 21.27 -3.90
CA ASP A 57 8.20 22.02 -2.96
C ASP A 57 8.10 21.34 -1.60
N TRP A 58 8.30 20.02 -1.55
CA TRP A 58 8.39 19.25 -0.32
C TRP A 58 9.45 19.77 0.66
N MET A 59 10.48 20.45 0.17
CA MET A 59 11.50 21.09 1.01
C MET A 59 10.95 22.27 1.83
N PHE A 60 9.79 22.81 1.45
CA PHE A 60 9.13 23.94 2.09
C PHE A 60 7.88 23.56 2.89
N TYR A 61 7.51 22.27 2.92
CA TYR A 61 6.39 21.82 3.73
C TYR A 61 6.64 22.07 5.22
N ASP A 62 5.56 22.32 5.95
CA ASP A 62 5.60 22.35 7.41
C ASP A 62 5.60 20.92 7.95
N TRP A 63 6.78 20.31 7.99
CA TRP A 63 6.98 18.94 8.46
C TRP A 63 6.69 18.72 9.94
N THR A 64 6.35 19.78 10.70
CA THR A 64 5.78 19.60 12.05
C THR A 64 4.32 19.19 12.02
N LYS A 65 3.66 19.32 10.86
CA LYS A 65 2.24 19.01 10.65
C LYS A 65 2.01 17.82 9.74
N VAL A 66 2.77 17.70 8.65
CA VAL A 66 2.58 16.65 7.64
C VAL A 66 2.69 15.26 8.27
N THR A 67 1.69 14.41 8.04
CA THR A 67 1.64 13.03 8.55
C THR A 67 1.84 12.01 7.45
N THR A 68 1.32 12.27 6.25
CA THR A 68 1.45 11.39 5.09
C THR A 68 1.63 12.21 3.82
N VAL A 69 2.46 11.71 2.90
CA VAL A 69 2.62 12.25 1.55
C VAL A 69 2.28 11.17 0.52
N ALA A 70 1.24 11.38 -0.29
CA ALA A 70 0.96 10.57 -1.47
C ALA A 70 1.73 11.09 -2.68
N ILE A 71 2.48 10.20 -3.34
CA ILE A 71 3.41 10.57 -4.41
C ILE A 71 2.77 10.37 -5.79
N PHE A 72 2.47 11.48 -6.46
CA PHE A 72 1.87 11.51 -7.81
C PHE A 72 2.90 11.81 -8.92
N SER A 73 4.17 12.06 -8.55
CA SER A 73 5.25 12.46 -9.47
C SER A 73 6.30 11.38 -9.77
N GLY A 74 6.10 10.16 -9.25
CA GLY A 74 7.11 9.10 -9.24
C GLY A 74 8.07 9.21 -8.06
N PHE A 75 8.84 8.14 -7.84
CA PHE A 75 9.67 7.96 -6.64
C PHE A 75 10.84 8.96 -6.54
N ASP A 76 10.86 9.73 -5.45
CA ASP A 76 12.00 10.57 -5.03
C ASP A 76 12.53 10.04 -3.69
N ALA A 77 13.68 9.35 -3.73
CA ALA A 77 14.30 8.78 -2.54
C ALA A 77 14.68 9.85 -1.50
N ALA A 78 15.05 11.06 -1.93
CA ALA A 78 15.41 12.13 -0.99
C ALA A 78 14.17 12.63 -0.23
N LEU A 79 13.03 12.75 -0.93
CA LEU A 79 11.74 13.07 -0.30
C LEU A 79 11.37 11.97 0.69
N MET A 80 11.37 10.70 0.27
CA MET A 80 11.00 9.58 1.14
C MET A 80 11.85 9.55 2.42
N CYS A 81 13.18 9.58 2.28
CA CYS A 81 14.07 9.56 3.43
C CYS A 81 13.86 10.78 4.35
N TYR A 82 13.57 11.95 3.78
CA TYR A 82 13.30 13.15 4.58
C TYR A 82 11.98 13.03 5.33
N ALA A 83 10.90 12.60 4.67
CA ALA A 83 9.59 12.38 5.29
C ALA A 83 9.70 11.40 6.47
N HIS A 84 10.38 10.27 6.27
CA HIS A 84 10.58 9.27 7.33
C HIS A 84 11.44 9.81 8.47
N SER A 85 12.41 10.71 8.19
CA SER A 85 13.18 11.39 9.25
C SER A 85 12.33 12.34 10.11
N LYS A 86 11.16 12.73 9.59
CA LYS A 86 10.13 13.51 10.30
C LYS A 86 9.03 12.63 10.87
N GLY A 87 9.10 11.31 10.64
CA GLY A 87 8.10 10.33 11.05
C GLY A 87 6.78 10.44 10.26
N ALA A 88 6.80 11.07 9.09
CA ALA A 88 5.70 11.09 8.15
C ALA A 88 5.77 9.86 7.23
N ARG A 89 4.61 9.32 6.87
CA ARG A 89 4.45 8.24 5.89
C ARG A 89 4.62 8.74 4.47
N VAL A 90 5.06 7.87 3.57
CA VAL A 90 5.01 8.11 2.13
C VAL A 90 4.29 6.98 1.44
N VAL A 91 3.27 7.29 0.65
CA VAL A 91 2.41 6.29 0.00
C VAL A 91 2.40 6.43 -1.51
N LEU A 92 2.20 5.31 -2.20
CA LEU A 92 2.08 5.27 -3.65
C LEU A 92 0.78 5.92 -4.13
N LYS A 93 0.79 6.50 -5.34
CA LYS A 93 -0.43 6.63 -6.12
C LYS A 93 -0.80 5.26 -6.71
N GLY A 94 -2.02 4.80 -6.47
CA GLY A 94 -2.65 3.69 -7.17
C GLY A 94 -3.64 4.20 -8.19
N ASP A 95 -3.38 3.91 -9.47
CA ASP A 95 -4.25 4.26 -10.58
C ASP A 95 -4.31 3.09 -11.55
N VAL A 96 -5.50 2.67 -11.92
CA VAL A 96 -5.72 1.50 -12.77
C VAL A 96 -6.97 1.67 -13.61
N ASP A 97 -6.90 1.20 -14.85
CA ASP A 97 -8.09 1.06 -15.68
C ASP A 97 -9.06 0.09 -15.02
N VAL A 98 -10.22 0.61 -14.62
CA VAL A 98 -11.24 -0.16 -13.88
C VAL A 98 -11.72 -1.39 -14.67
N GLN A 99 -11.70 -1.34 -16.00
CA GLN A 99 -12.05 -2.48 -16.86
C GLN A 99 -11.07 -3.64 -16.68
N SER A 100 -9.79 -3.34 -16.50
CA SER A 100 -8.73 -4.33 -16.37
C SER A 100 -8.79 -5.11 -15.05
N VAL A 101 -9.43 -4.54 -14.02
CA VAL A 101 -9.54 -5.15 -12.68
C VAL A 101 -10.89 -5.80 -12.41
N VAL A 102 -11.78 -5.86 -13.40
CA VAL A 102 -13.02 -6.67 -13.31
C VAL A 102 -12.66 -8.15 -13.13
N GLU A 103 -11.69 -8.65 -13.90
CA GLU A 103 -11.21 -10.03 -13.80
C GLU A 103 -10.42 -10.23 -12.49
N PRO A 104 -10.85 -11.11 -11.57
CA PRO A 104 -10.23 -11.28 -10.26
C PRO A 104 -8.73 -11.61 -10.32
N ALA A 105 -8.32 -12.44 -11.26
CA ALA A 105 -6.91 -12.80 -11.41
C ALA A 105 -6.07 -11.60 -11.89
N ALA A 106 -6.62 -10.71 -12.71
CA ALA A 106 -5.93 -9.50 -13.16
C ALA A 106 -5.82 -8.48 -12.04
N ARG A 107 -6.90 -8.29 -11.27
CA ARG A 107 -6.92 -7.46 -10.08
C ARG A 107 -5.89 -7.91 -9.05
N ALA A 108 -5.88 -9.19 -8.68
CA ALA A 108 -4.91 -9.74 -7.73
C ALA A 108 -3.46 -9.54 -8.19
N ARG A 109 -3.17 -9.69 -9.50
CA ARG A 109 -1.85 -9.39 -10.06
C ARG A 109 -1.48 -7.92 -9.93
N TRP A 110 -2.41 -7.01 -10.25
CA TRP A 110 -2.17 -5.58 -10.11
C TRP A 110 -1.91 -5.20 -8.65
N VAL A 111 -2.70 -5.72 -7.70
CA VAL A 111 -2.50 -5.50 -6.26
C VAL A 111 -1.12 -5.95 -5.83
N GLN A 112 -0.71 -7.16 -6.21
CA GLN A 112 0.60 -7.68 -5.85
C GLN A 112 1.74 -6.85 -6.44
N GLN A 113 1.60 -6.36 -7.68
CA GLN A 113 2.58 -5.44 -8.27
C GLN A 113 2.70 -4.13 -7.48
N GLN A 114 1.59 -3.60 -6.94
CA GLN A 114 1.64 -2.39 -6.10
C GLN A 114 2.33 -2.64 -4.76
N VAL A 115 2.09 -3.80 -4.14
CA VAL A 115 2.78 -4.19 -2.91
C VAL A 115 4.30 -4.31 -3.15
N GLU A 116 4.70 -5.00 -4.21
CA GLU A 116 6.12 -5.15 -4.58
C GLU A 116 6.78 -3.79 -4.87
N LEU A 117 6.07 -2.91 -5.57
CA LEU A 117 6.53 -1.55 -5.85
C LEU A 117 6.72 -0.76 -4.55
N ALA A 118 5.74 -0.82 -3.63
CA ALA A 118 5.80 -0.13 -2.35
C ALA A 118 6.98 -0.63 -1.52
N GLN A 119 7.17 -1.94 -1.42
CA GLN A 119 8.31 -2.55 -0.72
C GLN A 119 9.65 -2.12 -1.34
N SER A 120 9.75 -2.09 -2.67
CA SER A 120 10.99 -1.70 -3.36
C SER A 120 11.36 -0.23 -3.16
N HIS A 121 10.37 0.62 -2.89
CA HIS A 121 10.53 2.05 -2.66
C HIS A 121 10.45 2.46 -1.18
N PHE A 122 10.32 1.48 -0.27
CA PHE A 122 10.13 1.72 1.16
C PHE A 122 8.91 2.62 1.45
N MET A 123 7.82 2.41 0.71
CA MET A 123 6.57 3.14 0.88
C MET A 123 5.70 2.47 1.94
N ASP A 124 4.95 3.30 2.65
CA ASP A 124 4.12 2.90 3.79
C ASP A 124 2.66 2.67 3.40
N GLY A 125 2.36 2.45 2.12
CA GLY A 125 0.97 2.36 1.69
C GLY A 125 0.68 2.77 0.27
N ILE A 126 -0.61 2.98 0.00
CA ILE A 126 -1.15 3.37 -1.30
C ILE A 126 -2.42 4.23 -1.17
N ASN A 127 -2.53 5.22 -2.05
CA ASN A 127 -3.72 6.04 -2.27
C ASN A 127 -4.35 5.66 -3.61
N LEU A 128 -5.52 5.03 -3.58
CA LEU A 128 -6.28 4.64 -4.76
C LEU A 128 -7.04 5.84 -5.32
N ASP A 129 -6.54 6.38 -6.44
CA ASP A 129 -7.10 7.52 -7.16
C ASP A 129 -7.69 7.05 -8.48
N ILE A 130 -8.82 6.33 -8.40
CA ILE A 130 -9.50 5.76 -9.56
C ILE A 130 -10.63 6.72 -9.94
N GLU A 131 -10.35 7.61 -10.88
CA GLU A 131 -11.24 8.71 -11.27
C GLU A 131 -12.21 8.35 -12.43
N ALA A 132 -12.40 7.06 -12.71
CA ALA A 132 -13.15 6.58 -13.86
C ALA A 132 -14.68 6.57 -13.66
N ALA A 133 -15.45 6.96 -14.68
CA ALA A 133 -16.91 6.80 -14.65
C ALA A 133 -17.29 5.31 -14.57
N VAL A 134 -18.22 4.97 -13.67
CA VAL A 134 -18.68 3.61 -13.38
C VAL A 134 -20.19 3.63 -13.17
N GLY A 135 -20.90 2.77 -13.89
CA GLY A 135 -22.36 2.66 -13.79
C GLY A 135 -22.82 1.95 -12.53
N ASN A 136 -24.00 2.32 -12.02
CA ASN A 136 -24.54 1.79 -10.76
C ASN A 136 -24.70 0.25 -10.73
N SER A 137 -25.00 -0.38 -11.88
CA SER A 137 -25.18 -1.85 -11.98
C SER A 137 -24.08 -2.53 -12.79
N SER A 138 -22.91 -1.90 -12.88
CA SER A 138 -21.81 -2.38 -13.72
C SER A 138 -20.86 -3.29 -12.94
N ALA A 139 -20.13 -4.17 -13.63
CA ALA A 139 -19.18 -5.09 -12.99
C ALA A 139 -18.01 -4.34 -12.35
N GLU A 140 -17.67 -3.18 -12.92
CA GLU A 140 -16.65 -2.24 -12.48
C GLU A 140 -16.96 -1.68 -11.08
N ARG A 141 -18.23 -1.41 -10.74
CA ARG A 141 -18.62 -0.96 -9.40
C ARG A 141 -18.24 -1.99 -8.34
N ALA A 142 -18.58 -3.26 -8.59
CA ALA A 142 -18.20 -4.35 -7.71
C ALA A 142 -16.67 -4.58 -7.71
N ALA A 143 -16.02 -4.41 -8.87
CA ALA A 143 -14.58 -4.55 -9.01
C ALA A 143 -13.79 -3.51 -8.20
N LEU A 144 -14.25 -2.25 -8.15
CA LEU A 144 -13.65 -1.20 -7.32
C LEU A 144 -13.73 -1.52 -5.82
N THR A 145 -14.87 -2.03 -5.38
CA THR A 145 -15.05 -2.46 -3.98
C THR A 145 -14.11 -3.62 -3.65
N ALA A 146 -14.02 -4.61 -4.55
CA ALA A 146 -13.10 -5.72 -4.39
C ALA A 146 -11.63 -5.27 -4.44
N LEU A 147 -11.30 -4.29 -5.29
CA LEU A 147 -9.96 -3.70 -5.38
C LEU A 147 -9.58 -3.04 -4.05
N ALA A 148 -10.46 -2.23 -3.46
CA ALA A 148 -10.22 -1.59 -2.18
C ALA A 148 -9.95 -2.62 -1.06
N HIS A 149 -10.78 -3.67 -0.98
CA HIS A 149 -10.62 -4.73 0.02
C HIS A 149 -9.34 -5.57 -0.20
N GLU A 150 -9.09 -6.02 -1.43
CA GLU A 150 -7.92 -6.84 -1.76
C GLU A 150 -6.61 -6.07 -1.60
N THR A 151 -6.57 -4.80 -2.02
CA THR A 151 -5.43 -3.91 -1.78
C THR A 151 -5.17 -3.75 -0.29
N THR A 152 -6.20 -3.40 0.51
CA THR A 152 -6.01 -3.19 1.95
C THR A 152 -5.51 -4.44 2.65
N ALA A 153 -6.15 -5.60 2.39
CA ALA A 153 -5.72 -6.87 2.96
C ALA A 153 -4.27 -7.22 2.58
N ALA A 154 -3.87 -7.03 1.32
CA ALA A 154 -2.53 -7.34 0.85
C ALA A 154 -1.47 -6.40 1.46
N PHE A 155 -1.73 -5.09 1.48
CA PHE A 155 -0.83 -4.09 2.05
C PHE A 155 -0.66 -4.29 3.56
N HIS A 156 -1.74 -4.40 4.32
CA HIS A 156 -1.65 -4.60 5.78
C HIS A 156 -0.94 -5.91 6.14
N SER A 157 -1.11 -6.97 5.33
CA SER A 157 -0.44 -8.25 5.55
C SER A 157 1.05 -8.24 5.20
N GLN A 158 1.45 -7.54 4.14
CA GLN A 158 2.81 -7.60 3.58
C GLN A 158 3.69 -6.40 3.97
N ILE A 159 3.08 -5.30 4.41
CA ILE A 159 3.71 -4.07 4.86
C ILE A 159 3.04 -3.68 6.19
N PRO A 160 3.50 -4.22 7.33
CA PRO A 160 2.91 -3.91 8.63
C PRO A 160 2.90 -2.41 8.93
N GLY A 161 1.74 -1.89 9.32
CA GLY A 161 1.55 -0.46 9.58
C GLY A 161 1.30 0.38 8.32
N SER A 162 1.08 -0.25 7.17
CA SER A 162 0.72 0.44 5.94
C SER A 162 -0.63 1.15 6.03
N GLN A 163 -0.76 2.21 5.23
CA GLN A 163 -1.97 3.03 5.10
C GLN A 163 -2.54 2.88 3.67
N VAL A 164 -3.80 2.45 3.57
CA VAL A 164 -4.53 2.33 2.31
C VAL A 164 -5.69 3.32 2.33
N THR A 165 -5.73 4.20 1.34
CA THR A 165 -6.69 5.30 1.22
C THR A 165 -7.34 5.27 -0.16
N PHE A 166 -8.52 5.86 -0.29
CA PHE A 166 -9.27 5.88 -1.56
C PHE A 166 -9.88 7.26 -1.80
N ASP A 167 -9.62 7.82 -2.99
CA ASP A 167 -10.16 9.09 -3.42
C ASP A 167 -11.55 8.87 -4.03
N VAL A 168 -12.53 9.58 -3.49
CA VAL A 168 -13.92 9.53 -3.95
C VAL A 168 -14.37 10.91 -4.39
N ALA A 169 -15.33 10.96 -5.30
CA ALA A 169 -15.90 12.22 -5.75
C ALA A 169 -16.59 12.96 -4.59
N TRP A 170 -16.85 14.25 -4.80
CA TRP A 170 -17.40 15.14 -3.78
C TRP A 170 -18.85 14.82 -3.36
N SER A 171 -19.53 13.93 -4.08
CA SER A 171 -20.87 13.42 -3.73
C SER A 171 -21.01 11.93 -4.06
N PRO A 172 -21.67 11.14 -3.19
CA PRO A 172 -21.94 9.72 -3.46
C PRO A 172 -23.06 9.49 -4.47
N ASP A 173 -23.79 10.55 -4.88
CA ASP A 173 -24.97 10.47 -5.73
C ASP A 173 -24.62 10.33 -7.23
N CYS A 174 -23.70 9.40 -7.55
CA CYS A 174 -23.24 9.13 -8.91
C CYS A 174 -22.67 10.36 -9.64
N ILE A 175 -22.12 11.32 -8.90
CA ILE A 175 -21.56 12.54 -9.48
C ILE A 175 -20.39 12.21 -10.41
N ASP A 176 -20.23 12.99 -11.48
CA ASP A 176 -19.24 12.74 -12.55
C ASP A 176 -19.36 11.35 -13.20
N GLY A 177 -20.53 10.71 -13.07
CA GLY A 177 -20.75 9.33 -13.52
C GLY A 177 -20.03 8.28 -12.67
N ARG A 178 -19.58 8.63 -11.46
CA ARG A 178 -18.86 7.75 -10.53
C ARG A 178 -19.82 7.16 -9.50
N CYS A 179 -20.62 6.18 -9.92
CA CYS A 179 -21.53 5.45 -9.02
C CYS A 179 -20.78 4.43 -8.16
N TYR A 180 -19.84 4.85 -7.32
CA TYR A 180 -19.08 3.94 -6.46
C TYR A 180 -19.90 3.51 -5.24
N ASP A 181 -19.49 2.41 -4.60
CA ASP A 181 -20.08 1.96 -3.34
C ASP A 181 -19.32 2.54 -2.14
N TYR A 182 -19.62 3.80 -1.80
CA TYR A 182 -18.87 4.54 -0.78
C TYR A 182 -18.87 3.82 0.58
N PRO A 183 -20.01 3.29 1.09
CA PRO A 183 -20.01 2.54 2.34
C PRO A 183 -19.09 1.31 2.29
N ALA A 184 -19.19 0.49 1.25
CA ALA A 184 -18.39 -0.72 1.15
C ALA A 184 -16.90 -0.43 0.96
N ILE A 185 -16.54 0.63 0.23
CA ILE A 185 -15.14 1.08 0.10
C ILE A 185 -14.65 1.63 1.44
N ALA A 186 -15.44 2.45 2.15
CA ALA A 186 -15.08 2.99 3.46
C ALA A 186 -14.87 1.93 4.54
N GLU A 187 -15.62 0.82 4.49
CA GLU A 187 -15.40 -0.34 5.37
C GLU A 187 -14.11 -1.08 5.05
N ALA A 188 -13.64 -0.98 3.80
CA ALA A 188 -12.48 -1.73 3.31
C ALA A 188 -11.15 -1.00 3.52
N VAL A 189 -11.10 0.33 3.41
CA VAL A 189 -9.87 1.14 3.49
C VAL A 189 -9.72 1.86 4.82
N ASP A 190 -8.52 2.40 5.11
CA ASP A 190 -8.27 3.08 6.39
C ASP A 190 -9.07 4.39 6.51
N PHE A 191 -9.22 5.13 5.41
CA PHE A 191 -10.18 6.22 5.27
C PHE A 191 -10.33 6.68 3.81
N LEU A 192 -11.40 7.44 3.54
CA LEU A 192 -11.68 8.04 2.24
C LEU A 192 -11.21 9.50 2.16
N PHE A 193 -10.74 9.91 0.98
CA PHE A 193 -10.60 11.31 0.61
C PHE A 193 -11.77 11.74 -0.26
N VAL A 194 -12.67 12.55 0.30
CA VAL A 194 -13.71 13.21 -0.49
C VAL A 194 -13.09 14.41 -1.20
N MET A 195 -12.95 14.33 -2.53
CA MET A 195 -12.33 15.35 -3.38
C MET A 195 -13.25 16.58 -3.55
N SER A 196 -13.47 17.29 -2.44
CA SER A 196 -14.37 18.44 -2.28
C SER A 196 -13.73 19.77 -2.70
N TYR A 197 -13.10 19.76 -3.87
CA TYR A 197 -12.55 20.93 -4.53
C TYR A 197 -13.08 20.99 -5.97
N ASP A 198 -12.99 22.17 -6.60
CA ASP A 198 -13.50 22.43 -7.96
C ASP A 198 -14.99 22.06 -8.17
N MET A 199 -15.80 22.13 -7.11
CA MET A 199 -17.24 21.91 -7.15
C MET A 199 -17.94 23.02 -7.94
N PRO A 200 -18.93 22.71 -8.80
CA PRO A 200 -19.74 23.74 -9.45
C PRO A 200 -20.53 24.54 -8.41
N GLU A 201 -20.57 25.87 -8.55
CA GLU A 201 -21.38 26.73 -7.66
C GLU A 201 -22.88 26.38 -7.65
N SER A 202 -23.37 25.72 -8.71
CA SER A 202 -24.78 25.31 -8.81
C SER A 202 -25.18 24.17 -7.87
N ASP A 203 -24.20 23.46 -7.30
CA ASP A 203 -24.42 22.23 -6.52
C ASP A 203 -24.06 22.39 -5.03
N LEU A 204 -23.78 23.63 -4.57
CA LEU A 204 -23.56 24.04 -3.18
C LEU A 204 -24.83 24.64 -2.55
#